data_AF-A0A9Q1A2B7-F1
#
_entry.id   AF-A0A9Q1A2B7-F1
#
_cell.length_a   1.000
_cell.length_b   1.000
_cell.length_c   1.000
_cell.angle_alpha   90.00
_cell.angle_beta   90.00
_cell.angle_gamma   90.00
#
_symmetry.space_group_name_H-M   'P 1'
#
loop_
_entity.id
_entity.type
_entity.pdbx_description
1 polymer ?
#
loop_
_entity_poly.entity_id
_entity_poly.type
_entity_poly.pdbx_seq_one_letter_code
_entity_poly.pdbx_strand_id
1 'polypeptide(L)' 'MAQKTGLQLFVSRLSSYTTNHEFKRLFSPFGVVTEARLVVEPKTHRPKGFGFVTFESEADAGKALKAMNGRVFSYMFS' A
#
# COMPACT_ATOMS: atom_id res chain seq x y z
N MET A 1 7.81 -4.13 6.79
CA MET A 1 7.82 -3.35 8.05
C MET A 1 7.34 -1.96 7.69
N ALA A 2 6.26 -1.46 8.31
CA ALA A 2 5.65 -0.16 8.03
C ALA A 2 5.94 0.80 9.19
N GLN A 3 6.52 1.97 8.92
CA GLN A 3 6.62 3.07 9.89
C GLN A 3 5.32 3.88 9.86
N LYS A 4 4.79 4.23 11.04
CA LYS A 4 3.55 5.00 11.22
C LYS A 4 3.90 6.47 11.46
N THR A 5 3.45 7.36 10.59
CA THR A 5 3.37 8.81 10.85
C THR A 5 1.88 9.16 10.88
N GLY A 6 1.22 8.84 11.99
CA GLY A 6 -0.22 9.06 12.28
C GLY A 6 -1.23 8.49 11.27
N LEU A 7 -1.29 9.10 10.09
CA LEU A 7 -2.26 8.91 9.01
C LEU A 7 -1.66 8.21 7.77
N GLN A 8 -0.33 8.19 7.66
CA GLN A 8 0.39 7.61 6.52
C GLN A 8 0.93 6.22 6.85
N LEU A 9 0.71 5.27 5.94
CA LEU A 9 1.20 3.91 6.00
C LEU A 9 2.20 3.64 4.87
N PHE A 10 3.30 3.00 5.22
CA PHE A 10 4.25 2.45 4.27
C PHE A 10 3.89 1.00 3.93
N VAL A 11 3.72 0.72 2.64
CA VAL A 11 3.34 -0.60 2.13
C VAL A 11 4.47 -1.12 1.26
N SER A 12 5.03 -2.28 1.61
CA SER A 12 6.13 -2.92 0.89
C SER A 12 5.75 -4.36 0.54
N ARG A 13 6.51 -4.98 -0.39
CA ARG A 13 6.19 -6.28 -0.99
C ARG A 13 4.94 -6.27 -1.87
N LEU A 14 4.75 -5.17 -2.59
CA LEU A 14 3.76 -5.07 -3.64
C LEU A 14 4.27 -5.77 -4.90
N SER A 15 3.36 -6.33 -5.69
CA SER A 15 3.71 -6.94 -6.96
C SER A 15 4.21 -5.87 -7.94
N SER A 16 5.16 -6.24 -8.80
CA SER A 16 5.65 -5.39 -9.89
C SER A 16 4.59 -5.05 -10.94
N TYR A 17 3.37 -5.59 -10.81
CA TYR A 17 2.22 -5.29 -11.65
C TYR A 17 1.19 -4.38 -10.97
N THR A 18 1.34 -4.12 -9.67
CA THR A 18 0.39 -3.28 -8.93
C THR A 18 0.43 -1.85 -9.44
N THR A 19 -0.73 -1.34 -9.87
CA THR A 19 -0.88 0.05 -10.33
C THR A 19 -1.41 0.96 -9.22
N ASN A 20 -1.24 2.27 -9.35
CA ASN A 20 -1.76 3.23 -8.36
C ASN A 20 -3.29 3.08 -8.16
N HIS A 21 -4.01 2.75 -9.24
CA HIS A 21 -5.44 2.51 -9.21
C HIS A 21 -5.82 1.25 -8.42
N GLU A 22 -5.10 0.15 -8.62
CA GLU A 22 -5.30 -1.07 -7.84
C GLU A 22 -4.91 -0.88 -6.38
N PHE A 23 -3.78 -0.23 -6.14
CA PHE A 23 -3.30 0.10 -4.82
C PHE A 23 -4.35 0.92 -4.05
N LYS A 24 -4.88 2.01 -4.63
CA LYS A 24 -5.96 2.78 -4.02
C LYS A 24 -7.23 1.93 -3.79
N ARG A 25 -7.61 1.08 -4.74
CA ARG A 25 -8.78 0.18 -4.60
C ARG A 25 -8.62 -0.83 -3.47
N LEU A 26 -7.42 -1.38 -3.27
CA LEU A 26 -7.13 -2.31 -2.18
C LEU A 26 -7.33 -1.64 -0.81
N PHE A 27 -7.08 -0.34 -0.72
CA PHE A 27 -7.20 0.41 0.53
C PHE A 27 -8.55 1.10 0.76
N SER A 28 -9.31 1.34 -0.31
CA SER A 28 -10.65 1.92 -0.28
C SER A 28 -11.65 1.24 0.67
N PRO A 29 -11.68 -0.10 0.87
CA PRO A 29 -12.62 -0.71 1.81
C PRO A 29 -12.24 -0.50 3.28
N PHE A 30 -11.00 -0.11 3.58
CA PHE A 30 -10.57 0.13 4.96
C PHE A 30 -10.88 1.56 5.43
N GLY A 31 -11.06 2.49 4.49
CA GLY A 31 -11.46 3.87 4.76
C GLY A 31 -11.12 4.82 3.62
N VAL A 32 -11.24 6.12 3.89
CA VAL A 32 -11.01 7.17 2.89
C VAL A 32 -9.52 7.41 2.70
N VAL A 33 -9.04 7.08 1.50
CA VAL A 33 -7.66 7.29 1.08
C VAL A 33 -7.51 8.69 0.50
N THR A 34 -6.80 9.56 1.22
CA THR A 34 -6.47 10.92 0.80
C THR A 34 -5.38 10.93 -0.25
N GLU A 35 -4.34 10.10 -0.06
CA GLU A 35 -3.23 10.00 -1.00
C GLU A 35 -2.77 8.55 -1.16
N ALA A 36 -2.48 8.15 -2.39
CA ALA A 36 -1.95 6.83 -2.70
C ALA A 36 -0.83 6.98 -3.74
N ARG A 37 0.40 6.68 -3.32
CA ARG A 37 1.59 6.88 -4.14
C ARG A 37 2.46 5.62 -4.16
N LEU A 38 2.44 4.92 -5.28
CA LEU A 38 3.42 3.88 -5.57
C LEU A 38 4.74 4.49 -6.00
N VAL A 39 5.83 3.89 -5.52
CA VAL A 39 7.16 4.23 -5.98
C VAL A 39 7.49 3.34 -7.18
N VAL A 40 7.65 3.99 -8.34
CA VAL A 40 8.04 3.34 -9.59
C VAL A 40 9.49 3.66 -9.93
N GLU A 41 10.18 2.69 -10.50
CA GLU A 41 11.51 2.83 -11.05
C GLU A 41 11.45 3.70 -12.32
N PRO A 42 12.15 4.84 -12.38
CA PRO A 42 12.03 5.77 -13.53
C PRO A 42 12.58 5.18 -14.83
N LYS A 43 13.49 4.20 -14.75
CA LYS A 43 14.12 3.58 -15.94
C LYS A 43 13.25 2.51 -16.60
N THR A 44 12.51 1.74 -15.81
CA THR A 44 11.71 0.61 -16.30
C THR A 44 10.21 0.89 -16.24
N HIS A 45 9.81 2.02 -15.63
CA HIS A 45 8.42 2.33 -15.26
C HIS A 45 7.73 1.22 -14.45
N ARG A 46 8.50 0.33 -13.83
CA ARG A 46 7.97 -0.75 -12.99
C ARG A 46 7.89 -0.30 -11.53
N PRO A 47 6.83 -0.66 -10.79
CA PRO A 47 6.79 -0.49 -9.34
C PRO A 47 8.01 -1.13 -8.69
N LYS A 48 8.69 -0.39 -7.82
CA LYS A 48 9.78 -0.91 -6.98
C LYS A 48 9.30 -1.92 -5.93
N GLY A 49 8.00 -2.23 -5.91
CA GLY A 49 7.37 -3.13 -4.95
C GLY A 49 7.06 -2.48 -3.59
N PHE A 50 7.02 -1.15 -3.54
CA PHE A 50 6.57 -0.41 -2.37
C PHE A 50 5.87 0.90 -2.72
N GLY A 51 5.08 1.40 -1.79
CA GLY A 51 4.31 2.63 -1.90
C GLY A 51 3.87 3.17 -0.56
N PHE A 52 3.29 4.35 -0.58
CA PHE A 52 2.79 5.06 0.57
C PHE A 52 1.30 5.33 0.36
N VAL A 53 0.51 5.08 1.41
CA VAL A 53 -0.92 5.40 1.42
C VAL A 53 -1.22 6.25 2.64
N THR A 54 -1.92 7.36 2.42
CA THR A 54 -2.36 8.28 3.46
C THR A 54 -3.87 8.21 3.55
N PHE A 55 -4.36 8.07 4.77
CA PHE A 55 -5.79 8.08 5.07
C PHE A 55 -6.22 9.41 5.65
N GLU A 56 -7.52 9.67 5.59
CA GLU A 56 -8.12 10.84 6.24
C GLU A 56 -8.13 10.71 7.78
N SER A 57 -8.26 9.48 8.29
CA SER A 57 -8.37 9.20 9.72
C SER A 57 -7.37 8.14 10.19
N GLU A 58 -6.82 8.34 11.40
CA GLU A 58 -5.94 7.37 12.04
C GLU A 58 -6.64 6.03 12.31
N ALA A 59 -7.96 6.05 12.54
CA ALA A 59 -8.73 4.84 12.77
C ALA A 59 -8.74 3.95 11.52
N ASP A 60 -8.88 4.56 10.35
CA ASP A 60 -8.89 3.87 9.06
C ASP A 60 -7.49 3.40 8.67
N ALA A 61 -6.47 4.25 8.89
CA ALA A 61 -5.08 3.84 8.77
C ALA A 61 -4.77 2.65 9.70
N GLY A 62 -5.31 2.64 10.92
CA GLY A 62 -5.17 1.54 11.87
C GLY A 62 -5.83 0.24 11.40
N LYS A 63 -7.03 0.30 10.80
CA LYS A 63 -7.71 -0.88 10.20
C LYS A 63 -6.91 -1.43 9.02
N ALA A 64 -6.51 -0.56 8.09
CA ALA A 64 -5.71 -0.93 6.94
C ALA A 64 -4.37 -1.54 7.36
N LEU A 65 -3.69 -0.92 8.33
CA LEU A 65 -2.47 -1.45 8.90
C LEU A 65 -2.72 -2.82 9.54
N LYS A 66 -3.73 -3.01 10.39
CA LYS A 66 -4.02 -4.33 10.98
C LYS A 66 -4.34 -5.40 9.93
N ALA A 67 -5.04 -5.03 8.85
CA ALA A 67 -5.44 -5.97 7.79
C ALA A 67 -4.29 -6.31 6.82
N MET A 68 -3.38 -5.37 6.57
CA MET A 68 -2.28 -5.51 5.60
C MET A 68 -0.92 -5.82 6.24
N ASN A 69 -0.72 -5.48 7.53
CA ASN A 69 0.51 -5.77 8.26
C ASN A 69 0.61 -7.27 8.52
N GLY A 70 1.48 -7.95 7.75
CA GLY A 70 1.70 -9.39 7.84
C GLY A 70 1.19 -10.19 6.64
N ARG A 71 0.41 -9.58 5.73
CA ARG A 71 0.06 -10.22 4.45
C ARG A 71 1.20 -10.07 3.45
N VAL A 72 2.06 -11.08 3.41
CA VAL A 72 2.97 -11.28 2.28
C VAL A 72 2.10 -11.78 1.12
N PHE A 73 1.87 -10.97 0.08
CA PHE A 73 1.41 -11.48 -1.21
C PHE A 73 2.57 -12.24 -1.87
N SER A 74 2.95 -13.36 -1.25
CA SER A 74 3.76 -14.38 -1.90
C SER A 74 2.80 -15.11 -2.81
N TYR A 75 2.79 -14.78 -4.10
CA TYR A 75 2.28 -15.71 -5.10
C TYR A 75 3.20 -16.94 -5.02
N MET A 76 2.84 -17.89 -4.16
CA MET A 76 3.29 -19.27 -4.24
C MET A 76 2.72 -19.82 -5.54
N PHE A 77 3.47 -19.69 -6.63
CA PHE A 77 3.34 -20.67 -7.70
C PHE A 77 4.08 -21.90 -7.22
N SER A 78 3.30 -22.95 -6.98
CA SER A 78 3.76 -24.32 -6.78
C SER A 78 4.52 -24.84 -8.00
#